data_AF-A0A363CX19-F1
#
_entry.id   AF-A0A363CX19-F1
#
_cell.length_a   1.000
_cell.length_b   1.000
_cell.length_c   1.000
_cell.angle_alpha   90.00
_cell.angle_beta   90.00
_cell.angle_gamma   90.00
#
_symmetry.space_group_name_H-M   'P 1'
#
loop_
_entity.id
_entity.type
_entity.pdbx_description
1 polymer ?
#
loop_
_entity_poly.entity_id
_entity_poly.type
_entity_poly.pdbx_seq_one_letter_code
_entity_poly.pdbx_strand_id
1 'polypeptide(L)'
;MFKVIIPKIVFKELEKIDNTDRQLVFDKLKDLENGYFENDKSLQGKHKGKFRKRAGNYRIIYLKENDILLITLVRIAHRKEVY
;
A
#
# COMPACT_ATOMS: atom_id res chain seq x y z
N MET A 1 15.72 -0.86 8.50
CA MET A 1 15.14 -0.74 7.15
C MET A 1 14.45 -2.04 6.80
N PHE A 2 13.30 -1.96 6.16
CA PHE A 2 12.51 -3.10 5.72
C PHE A 2 12.75 -3.37 4.23
N LYS A 3 12.76 -4.64 3.83
CA LYS A 3 12.77 -5.01 2.41
C LYS A 3 11.35 -4.97 1.86
N VAL A 4 11.10 -4.06 0.92
CA VAL A 4 9.81 -3.96 0.22
C VAL A 4 9.78 -4.89 -0.98
N ILE A 5 8.82 -5.81 -1.01
CA ILE A 5 8.61 -6.73 -2.14
C ILE A 5 7.29 -6.38 -2.82
N ILE A 6 7.37 -6.04 -4.11
CA ILE A 6 6.21 -5.72 -4.95
C ILE A 6 6.02 -6.86 -5.97
N PRO A 7 4.94 -7.64 -5.89
CA PRO A 7 4.63 -8.66 -6.88
C PRO A 7 4.48 -8.04 -8.28
N LYS A 8 4.91 -8.76 -9.32
CA LYS A 8 4.84 -8.30 -10.72
C LYS A 8 3.44 -7.85 -11.15
N ILE A 9 2.40 -8.51 -10.66
CA ILE A 9 1.00 -8.12 -10.93
C ILE A 9 0.67 -6.74 -10.37
N VAL A 10 1.12 -6.46 -9.15
CA VAL A 10 0.92 -5.17 -8.46
C VAL A 10 1.70 -4.06 -9.16
N PHE A 11 2.91 -4.36 -9.62
CA PHE A 11 3.71 -3.42 -10.40
C PHE A 11 3.00 -3.00 -11.70
N LYS A 12 2.40 -3.96 -12.43
CA LYS A 12 1.60 -3.66 -13.63
C LYS A 12 0.34 -2.82 -13.33
N GLU A 13 -0.21 -2.93 -12.13
CA GLU A 13 -1.34 -2.07 -11.72
C GLU A 13 -0.87 -0.65 -11.43
N LEU A 14 0.30 -0.48 -10.80
CA LEU A 14 0.91 0.83 -10.56
C LEU A 14 1.21 1.59 -11.84
N GLU A 15 1.65 0.90 -12.90
CA GLU A 15 1.91 1.51 -14.20
C GLU A 15 0.65 2.15 -14.82
N LYS A 16 -0.55 1.69 -14.45
CA LYS A 16 -1.83 2.22 -14.96
C LYS A 16 -2.33 3.44 -14.20
N ILE A 17 -1.70 3.80 -13.08
CA ILE A 17 -2.05 4.97 -12.27
C ILE A 17 -1.42 6.21 -12.91
N ASP A 18 -2.10 7.35 -12.84
CA ASP A 18 -1.55 8.63 -13.28
C ASP A 18 -0.26 8.99 -12.52
N ASN A 19 0.55 9.87 -13.09
CA ASN A 19 1.87 10.17 -12.54
C ASN A 19 1.82 10.77 -11.12
N THR A 20 0.80 11.57 -10.81
CA THR A 20 0.66 12.22 -9.50
C THR A 20 0.36 11.20 -8.42
N ASP A 21 -0.64 10.35 -8.63
CA ASP A 21 -0.99 9.30 -7.67
C ASP A 21 0.10 8.23 -7.57
N ARG A 22 0.82 7.94 -8.66
CA ARG A 22 1.97 7.01 -8.65
C ARG A 22 3.12 7.54 -7.79
N GLN A 23 3.42 8.84 -7.86
CA GLN A 23 4.44 9.45 -7.01
C GLN A 23 4.06 9.35 -5.53
N LEU A 24 2.79 9.63 -5.19
CA LEU A 24 2.29 9.50 -3.81
C LEU A 24 2.43 8.06 -3.29
N VAL A 25 2.16 7.06 -4.12
CA VAL A 25 2.37 5.66 -3.74
C VAL A 25 3.86 5.38 -3.52
N PHE A 26 4.73 5.85 -4.40
CA PHE A 26 6.17 5.63 -4.27
C PHE A 26 6.75 6.27 -3.00
N ASP A 27 6.33 7.49 -2.66
CA ASP A 27 6.75 8.16 -1.43
C ASP A 27 6.29 7.36 -0.20
N LYS A 28 5.07 6.82 -0.24
CA LYS A 28 4.54 5.96 0.84
C LYS A 28 5.23 4.59 0.92
N LEU A 29 5.76 4.07 -0.19
CA LEU A 29 6.58 2.86 -0.19
C LEU A 29 7.96 3.12 0.45
N LYS A 30 8.56 4.28 0.21
CA LYS A 30 9.79 4.71 0.90
C LYS A 30 9.57 4.88 2.40
N ASP A 31 8.43 5.44 2.81
CA ASP A 31 8.05 5.51 4.21
C ASP A 31 8.08 4.11 4.84
N LEU A 32 7.46 3.13 4.17
CA LEU A 32 7.42 1.74 4.63
C LEU A 32 8.81 1.09 4.70
N GLU A 33 9.67 1.32 3.70
CA GLU A 33 11.07 0.86 3.69
C GLU A 33 11.86 1.40 4.89
N ASN A 34 11.62 2.65 5.26
CA ASN A 34 12.24 3.29 6.42
C ASN A 34 11.59 2.90 7.76
N GLY A 35 10.50 2.13 7.73
CA GLY A 35 9.78 1.70 8.94
C GLY A 35 8.79 2.74 9.48
N TYR A 36 8.42 3.72 8.68
CA TYR A 36 7.39 4.71 9.02
C TYR A 36 5.99 4.15 8.77
N PHE A 37 5.44 3.49 9.80
CA PHE A 37 4.10 2.88 9.79
C PHE A 37 3.01 3.79 10.38
N GLU A 38 3.30 5.09 10.55
CA GLU A 38 2.37 6.02 11.19
C GLU A 38 1.04 6.10 10.43
N ASN A 39 -0.06 6.10 11.19
CA ASN A 39 -1.44 6.14 10.70
C ASN A 39 -1.89 4.91 9.88
N ASP A 40 -1.05 3.88 9.77
CA ASP A 40 -1.41 2.64 9.10
C ASP A 40 -2.38 1.85 10.00
N LYS A 41 -3.44 1.28 9.40
CA LYS A 41 -4.47 0.54 10.14
C LYS A 41 -4.36 -0.95 9.87
N SER A 42 -4.46 -1.77 10.91
CA SER A 42 -4.61 -3.21 10.76
C SER A 42 -5.96 -3.54 10.11
N LEU A 43 -5.94 -4.51 9.20
CA LEU A 43 -7.15 -5.04 8.58
C LEU A 43 -7.76 -6.13 9.47
N GLN A 44 -9.08 -6.23 9.42
CA GLN A 44 -9.86 -7.15 10.24
C GLN A 44 -10.46 -8.29 9.39
N GLY A 45 -11.01 -9.31 10.04
CA GLY A 45 -11.67 -10.45 9.38
C GLY A 45 -10.72 -11.27 8.51
N LYS A 46 -11.12 -11.56 7.28
CA LYS A 46 -10.34 -12.39 6.31
C LYS A 46 -8.96 -11.82 5.93
N HIS A 47 -8.66 -10.58 6.31
CA HIS A 47 -7.40 -9.91 6.04
C HIS A 47 -6.58 -9.63 7.32
N LYS A 48 -6.93 -10.28 8.43
CA LYS A 48 -6.17 -10.20 9.69
C LYS A 48 -4.68 -10.48 9.45
N GLY A 49 -3.81 -9.70 10.10
CA GLY A 49 -2.36 -9.73 9.92
C GLY A 49 -1.82 -8.79 8.84
N LYS A 50 -2.70 -8.27 7.97
CA LYS A 50 -2.33 -7.23 6.99
C LYS A 50 -2.61 -5.83 7.53
N PHE A 51 -1.92 -4.86 6.96
CA PHE A 51 -2.02 -3.45 7.29
C PHE A 51 -2.37 -2.64 6.04
N ARG A 52 -2.86 -1.42 6.25
CA ARG A 52 -3.26 -0.51 5.19
C ARG A 52 -2.70 0.88 5.43
N LYS A 53 -1.85 1.33 4.49
CA LYS A 53 -1.32 2.69 4.39
C LYS A 53 -2.08 3.49 3.32
N ARG A 54 -2.40 4.76 3.61
CA ARG A 54 -3.09 5.64 2.67
C ARG A 54 -2.08 6.37 1.78
N ALA A 55 -2.32 6.37 0.48
CA ALA A 55 -1.54 7.10 -0.53
C ALA A 55 -2.51 7.85 -1.45
N GLY A 56 -2.94 9.05 -1.04
CA GLY A 56 -3.96 9.82 -1.76
C GLY A 56 -5.30 9.07 -1.88
N ASN A 57 -5.68 8.77 -3.13
CA ASN A 57 -6.86 7.97 -3.50
C ASN A 57 -6.62 6.46 -3.46
N TYR A 58 -5.39 6.02 -3.23
CA TYR A 58 -5.01 4.61 -3.21
C TYR A 58 -4.71 4.14 -1.79
N ARG A 59 -4.74 2.81 -1.63
CA ARG A 59 -4.34 2.14 -0.39
C ARG A 59 -3.31 1.07 -0.70
N ILE A 60 -2.20 1.16 0.02
CA ILE A 60 -1.16 0.14 0.01
C ILE A 60 -1.54 -0.84 1.11
N ILE A 61 -1.89 -2.06 0.73
CA ILE A 61 -2.06 -3.16 1.68
C ILE A 61 -0.72 -3.86 1.79
N TYR A 62 -0.27 -4.15 3.00
CA TYR A 62 0.98 -4.87 3.18
C TYR A 62 0.88 -5.89 4.29
N LEU A 63 1.66 -6.95 4.16
CA LEU A 63 1.93 -7.91 5.21
C LEU A 63 3.35 -7.65 5.71
N LYS A 64 3.51 -7.59 7.03
CA LYS A 64 4.80 -7.45 7.68
C LYS A 64 5.22 -8.81 8.24
N GLU A 65 6.30 -9.36 7.71
CA GLU A 65 6.92 -10.60 8.20
C GLU A 65 8.40 -10.33 8.47
N ASN A 66 8.77 -10.34 9.76
CA ASN A 66 10.12 -9.94 10.20
C ASN A 66 10.49 -8.56 9.64
N ASP A 67 11.56 -8.49 8.85
CA ASP A 67 12.04 -7.28 8.18
C ASP A 67 11.57 -7.17 6.71
N ILE A 68 10.62 -8.01 6.29
CA ILE A 68 10.07 -8.01 4.93
C ILE A 68 8.66 -7.42 4.95
N LEU A 69 8.39 -6.54 3.98
CA LEU A 69 7.06 -6.02 3.69
C LEU A 69 6.61 -6.54 2.33
N LEU A 70 5.66 -7.46 2.33
CA LEU A 70 5.01 -7.92 1.10
C LEU A 70 3.85 -6.98 0.77
N ILE A 71 3.99 -6.24 -0.33
CA ILE A 71 3.02 -5.22 -0.74
C ILE A 71 1.99 -5.80 -1.70
N THR A 72 0.74 -5.39 -1.53
CA THR A 72 -0.33 -5.53 -2.52
C THR A 72 -1.04 -4.19 -2.60
N LEU A 73 -1.19 -3.63 -3.80
CA LEU A 73 -2.08 -2.49 -3.94
C LEU A 73 -3.52 -2.96 -4.01
N VAL A 74 -4.38 -2.26 -3.29
CA VAL A 74 -5.82 -2.35 -3.51
C VAL A 74 -6.29 -0.97 -3.90
N ARG A 75 -6.81 -0.88 -5.13
CA ARG A 75 -7.48 0.33 -5.60
C ARG A 75 -8.78 0.48 -4.82
N ILE A 76 -8.90 1.55 -4.05
CA ILE A 76 -10.17 1.97 -3.45
C ILE A 76 -10.39 3.41 -3.91
N ALA A 77 -10.90 3.56 -5.13
CA ALA A 77 -11.25 4.83 -5.72
C ALA A 77 -12.40 5.51 -4.93
N HIS A 78 -12.54 6.83 -5.17
CA HIS A 78 -13.32 7.84 -4.45
C HIS A 78 -14.44 7.35 -3.50
N ARG A 79 -14.49 7.91 -2.28
CA ARG A 79 -15.65 7.82 -1.34
C ARG A 79 -17.00 8.21 -1.97
N LYS A 80 -17.01 8.77 -3.19
CA LYS A 80 -18.19 9.18 -3.95
C LYS A 80 -18.92 8.03 -4.67
N GLU A 81 -18.30 6.87 -4.85
CA GLU A 81 -18.96 5.69 -5.45
C GLU A 81 -19.34 4.63 -4.39
N VAL A 82 -19.07 4.92 -3.11
CA VAL A 82 -19.29 3.98 -1.99
C VAL A 82 -20.44 4.45 -1.08
N TYR A 83 -21.02 5.63 -1.32
CA TYR A 83 -22.26 6.10 -0.68
C TYR A 83 -23.33 6.36 -1.71
#